data_AF-A0A538FN10-F1
#
_entry.id   AF-A0A538FN10-F1
#
_cell.length_a   1.000
_cell.length_b   1.000
_cell.length_c   1.000
_cell.angle_alpha   90.00
_cell.angle_beta   90.00
_cell.angle_gamma   90.00
#
_symmetry.space_group_name_H-M   'P 1'
#
loop_
_entity.id
_entity.type
_entity.pdbx_description
1 polymer ?
#
loop_
_entity_poly.entity_id
_entity_poly.type
_entity_poly.pdbx_seq_one_letter_code
_entity_poly.pdbx_strand_id
1 'polypeptide(L)' 'MTDSIGAPYGVGTRVEVTNRFDRRWSRGFEVAEVVGAGYRLRRVSDGRVIPVVFSAPEVRPDVSAPAVAFLTR' A
#
# COMPACT_ATOMS: atom_id res chain seq x y z
N MET A 1 -21.25 -0.46 14.94
CA MET A 1 -21.56 -0.15 13.52
C MET A 1 -20.34 0.56 12.96
N THR A 2 -19.22 -0.17 12.83
CA THR A 2 -17.96 0.43 12.37
C THR A 2 -18.02 0.44 10.86
N ASP A 3 -18.09 1.64 10.30
CA ASP A 3 -18.02 1.87 8.87
C ASP A 3 -16.80 1.15 8.32
N SER A 4 -17.04 0.13 7.50
CA SER A 4 -16.02 -0.48 6.65
C SER A 4 -15.66 0.56 5.59
N ILE A 5 -14.86 1.56 5.99
CA ILE A 5 -14.12 2.38 5.03
C ILE A 5 -13.25 1.36 4.30
N GLY A 6 -13.66 0.99 3.07
CA GLY A 6 -12.92 0.08 2.22
C GLY A 6 -11.46 0.48 2.23
N ALA A 7 -10.56 -0.52 2.24
CA ALA A 7 -9.14 -0.29 2.50
C ALA A 7 -8.64 0.95 1.71
N PRO A 8 -8.10 2.00 2.36
CA PRO A 8 -7.96 3.35 1.80
C PRO A 8 -7.06 3.49 0.54
N TYR A 9 -6.45 2.42 0.04
CA TYR A 9 -5.48 2.45 -1.05
C TYR A 9 -5.89 1.45 -2.13
N GLY A 10 -6.09 1.94 -3.36
CA GLY A 10 -6.40 1.09 -4.51
C GLY A 10 -5.17 0.40 -5.09
N VAL A 11 -5.38 -0.67 -5.87
CA VAL A 11 -4.32 -1.33 -6.65
C VAL A 11 -3.56 -0.32 -7.51
N GLY A 12 -2.23 -0.44 -7.56
CA GLY A 12 -1.34 0.50 -8.25
C GLY A 12 -0.86 1.67 -7.38
N THR A 13 -1.44 1.88 -6.19
CA THR A 13 -1.03 2.96 -5.28
C THR A 13 0.36 2.71 -4.73
N ARG A 14 1.26 3.71 -4.82
CA ARG A 14 2.59 3.68 -4.19
C ARG A 14 2.46 3.87 -2.69
N VAL A 15 3.12 2.97 -1.94
CA VAL A 15 3.03 2.95 -0.48
C VAL A 15 4.40 2.75 0.15
N GLU A 16 4.50 3.21 1.40
CA GLU A 16 5.55 2.83 2.32
C GLU A 16 5.00 1.79 3.30
N VAL A 17 5.86 0.87 3.73
CA VAL A 17 5.52 -0.15 4.74
C VAL A 17 6.41 -0.03 5.95
N THR A 18 5.89 -0.37 7.13
CA THR A 18 6.69 -0.47 8.35
C THR A 18 6.74 -1.92 8.84
N ASN A 19 7.83 -2.28 9.52
CA ASN A 19 7.91 -3.54 10.25
C ASN A 19 7.61 -3.30 11.74
N ARG A 20 7.12 -4.33 12.42
CA ARG A 20 6.87 -4.29 13.88
C ARG A 20 8.14 -4.23 14.73
N PHE A 21 9.30 -4.54 14.15
CA PHE A 21 10.56 -4.70 14.87
C PHE A 21 11.30 -3.37 15.04
N ASP A 22 11.45 -2.60 13.97
CA ASP A 22 12.25 -1.37 13.96
C ASP A 22 11.38 -0.11 13.79
N ARG A 23 10.07 -0.29 13.51
CA ARG A 23 9.09 0.79 13.25
C ARG A 23 9.51 1.78 12.18
N ARG A 24 10.48 1.42 11.33
CA ARG A 24 10.97 2.25 10.24
C ARG A 24 10.14 2.01 8.99
N TRP A 25 9.71 3.10 8.36
CA TRP A 25 9.02 3.07 7.07
C TRP A 25 10.00 2.86 5.92
N SER A 26 9.64 1.94 5.03
CA SER A 26 10.41 1.55 3.85
C SER A 26 9.58 1.82 2.58
N ARG A 27 10.21 2.47 1.61
CA ARG A 27 9.63 2.77 0.29
C ARG A 27 9.81 1.61 -0.70
N GLY A 28 9.26 1.79 -1.89
CA GLY A 28 9.48 0.87 -3.02
C GLY A 28 8.43 -0.24 -3.09
N PHE A 29 7.21 0.06 -2.67
CA PHE A 29 6.08 -0.86 -2.72
C PHE A 29 4.88 -0.25 -3.42
N GLU A 30 4.04 -1.12 -3.96
CA GLU A 30 2.80 -0.79 -4.63
C GLU A 30 1.71 -1.76 -4.19
N VAL A 31 0.46 -1.29 -4.05
CA VAL A 31 -0.67 -2.18 -3.79
C VAL A 31 -0.89 -3.10 -4.99
N ALA A 32 -0.71 -4.40 -4.81
CA ALA A 32 -0.99 -5.40 -5.84
C ALA A 32 -2.42 -5.93 -5.75
N GLU A 33 -2.95 -6.04 -4.53
CA GLU A 33 -4.30 -6.54 -4.27
C GLU A 33 -4.80 -6.00 -2.93
N VAL A 34 -6.09 -5.64 -2.86
CA VAL A 34 -6.79 -5.34 -1.62
C VAL A 34 -7.45 -6.62 -1.11
N VAL A 35 -7.08 -7.07 0.08
CA VAL A 35 -7.57 -8.32 0.68
C VAL A 35 -8.26 -8.01 2.00
N GLY A 36 -9.59 -7.92 1.98
CA GLY A 36 -10.38 -7.53 3.15
C GLY A 36 -9.96 -6.15 3.66
N ALA A 37 -9.36 -6.11 4.85
CA ALA A 37 -8.86 -4.89 5.50
C ALA A 37 -7.34 -4.66 5.34
N GLY A 38 -6.68 -5.42 4.47
CA GLY A 38 -5.23 -5.35 4.25
C GLY A 38 -4.84 -5.39 2.78
N TYR A 39 -3.54 -5.53 2.53
CA TYR A 39 -2.96 -5.40 1.19
C TYR A 39 -1.92 -6.48 0.92
N ARG A 40 -1.96 -7.07 -0.28
CA ARG A 40 -0.76 -7.68 -0.87
C ARG A 40 -0.01 -6.61 -1.64
N LEU A 41 1.31 -6.59 -1.47
CA LEU A 41 2.15 -5.56 -2.05
C LEU A 41 3.11 -6.14 -3.07
N ARG A 42 3.35 -5.38 -4.14
CA ARG A 42 4.40 -5.62 -5.11
C ARG A 42 5.62 -4.78 -4.74
N ARG A 43 6.77 -5.43 -4.63
CA ARG A 43 8.05 -4.72 -4.51
C ARG A 43 8.43 -4.17 -5.88
N VAL A 44 8.78 -2.89 -5.93
CA VAL A 44 9.04 -2.16 -7.19
C VAL A 44 10.35 -2.59 -7.84
N SER A 45 11.36 -2.94 -7.03
CA SER A 45 12.70 -3.26 -7.52
C SER A 45 12.75 -4.51 -8.40
N ASP A 46 11.90 -5.50 -8.13
CA ASP A 46 11.90 -6.80 -8.81
C ASP A 46 10.51 -7.23 -9.33
N GLY A 47 9.49 -6.40 -9.11
CA GLY A 47 8.11 -6.66 -9.54
C GLY A 47 7.42 -7.81 -8.81
N ARG A 48 8.04 -8.40 -7.77
CA ARG A 48 7.47 -9.57 -7.08
C ARG A 48 6.41 -9.16 -6.06
N VAL A 49 5.31 -9.92 -6.04
CA VAL A 49 4.30 -9.81 -4.99
C VAL A 49 4.83 -10.51 -3.74
N ILE A 50 4.77 -9.81 -2.61
CA ILE A 50 5.16 -10.34 -1.31
C ILE A 50 4.05 -11.30 -0.85
N PRO A 51 4.37 -12.54 -0.44
CA PRO A 51 3.37 -13.55 -0.10
C PRO A 51 2.68 -13.31 1.26
N VAL A 52 2.77 -12.10 1.81
CA VAL A 52 2.22 -11.71 3.12
C VAL A 52 1.25 -10.55 2.93
N VAL A 53 0.18 -10.56 3.71
CA VAL A 53 -0.80 -9.47 3.78
C VAL A 53 -0.34 -8.45 4.82
N PHE A 54 -0.23 -7.19 4.42
CA PHE A 54 0.06 -6.06 5.30
C PHE A 54 -1.26 -5.47 5.80
N SER A 55 -1.35 -5.23 7.09
CA SER A 55 -2.52 -4.57 7.69
C SER A 55 -2.53 -3.07 7.38
N ALA A 56 -3.69 -2.43 7.43
CA ALA A 56 -3.80 -1.00 7.16
C ALA A 56 -2.85 -0.11 7.99
N PRO A 57 -2.57 -0.37 9.29
CA PRO A 57 -1.60 0.40 10.07
C PRO A 57 -0.14 0.22 9.63
N GLU A 58 0.17 -0.87 8.91
CA GLU A 58 1.51 -1.16 8.40
C GLU A 58 1.79 -0.50 7.06
N VAL A 59 0.79 0.18 6.47
CA VAL A 59 0.84 0.76 5.13
C VAL A 59 0.46 2.25 5.19
N ARG A 60 1.21 3.09 4.50
CA ARG A 60 0.87 4.52 4.31
C ARG A 60 1.21 4.98 2.89
N PRO A 61 0.61 6.05 2.36
CA PRO A 61 0.95 6.54 1.03
C PRO A 61 2.42 6.97 0.96
N ASP A 62 3.08 6.66 -0.15
CA ASP A 62 4.37 7.24 -0.48
C ASP A 62 4.16 8.67 -0.99
N VAL A 63 4.36 9.65 -0.11
CA VAL A 63 4.24 11.09 -0.43
C VAL A 63 5.29 11.59 -1.43
N SER A 64 6.23 10.73 -1.84
CA SER A 64 7.19 11.01 -2.91
C SER A 64 6.70 10.61 -4.30
N ALA A 65 5.60 9.85 -4.41
CA ALA A 65 4.99 9.56 -5.70
C ALA A 65 4.18 10.79 -6.14
N PRO A 66 4.39 11.34 -7.36
CA PRO A 66 3.52 12.39 -7.84
C PRO A 66 2.09 11.84 -7.83
N ALA A 67 1.17 12.60 -7.24
CA ALA A 67 -0.26 12.38 -7.43
C ALA A 67 -0.51 12.55 -8.93
N VAL A 68 -0.52 11.45 -9.68
CA VAL A 68 -1.16 11.44 -11.00
C VAL A 68 -2.64 11.60 -10.72
N ALA A 69 -3.05 12.85 -10.58
CA ALA A 69 -4.43 13.25 -10.55
C ALA A 69 -5.05 12.68 -11.83
N PHE A 70 -6.06 11.84 -11.66
CA PHE A 70 -6.94 11.45 -12.75
C PHE A 70 -7.62 12.72 -13.28
N LEU A 71 -6.99 13.37 -14.26
CA LEU A 71 -7.65 14.33 -15.14
C LEU A 71 -8.34 13.50 -16.23
N THR A 72 -9.56 13.06 -15.92
CA THR A 72 -10.50 12.58 -16.93
C THR A 72 -10.84 13.75 -17.87
N ARG A 73 -10.73 13.50 -19.17
CA ARG A 73 -11.41 14.27 -20.23
C ARG A 73 -12.67 13.52 -20.63
#